data_AF-A0A645GYI8-F1
#
_entry.id   AF-A0A645GYI8-F1
#
_cell.length_a   1.000
_cell.length_b   1.000
_cell.length_c   1.000
_cell.angle_alpha   90.00
_cell.angle_beta   90.00
_cell.angle_gamma   90.00
#
_symmetry.space_group_name_H-M   'P 1'
#
loop_
_entity.id
_entity.type
_entity.pdbx_description
1 polymer ?
#
loop_
_entity_poly.entity_id
_entity_poly.type
_entity_poly.pdbx_seq_one_letter_code
_entity_poly.pdbx_strand_id
1 'polypeptide(L)'
;MWVLWIVLGIMLLIAIIGFIIWLVLKKKRKGYIFKPPVVLPAHVRAIRELDKLKEEKIWQQGREKEFYSKLTDILRNYLVEREGINAMEMTSGEILNEVRKLLEVESVYNNLKQILSTADLVKFAKYKPYPDENDLSMVNAYFFVNQTREPDPVPDKEELQKENNEVPEQGAAKPK
;
A
#
# COMPACT_ATOMS: atom_id res chain seq x y z
N MET A 1 -26.56 -12.14 65.57
CA MET A 1 -26.83 -13.02 64.41
C MET A 1 -26.94 -12.30 63.05
N TRP A 2 -27.20 -10.98 62.98
CA TRP A 2 -27.30 -10.27 61.68
C TRP A 2 -25.95 -9.83 61.08
N VAL A 3 -24.93 -9.65 61.91
CA VAL A 3 -23.56 -9.30 61.50
C VAL A 3 -22.94 -10.37 60.58
N LEU A 4 -23.26 -11.65 60.82
CA LEU A 4 -22.78 -12.76 59.98
C LEU A 4 -23.33 -12.69 58.54
N TRP A 5 -24.59 -12.25 58.38
CA TRP A 5 -25.19 -12.08 57.06
C TRP A 5 -24.62 -10.89 56.29
N ILE A 6 -24.24 -9.82 57.00
CA ILE A 6 -23.58 -8.66 56.40
C ILE A 6 -22.16 -9.03 55.91
N VAL A 7 -21.41 -9.77 56.72
CA VAL A 7 -20.07 -10.25 56.35
C VAL A 7 -20.13 -11.18 55.15
N LEU A 8 -21.12 -12.09 55.10
CA LEU A 8 -21.31 -13.00 53.98
C LEU A 8 -21.70 -12.26 52.69
N GLY A 9 -22.54 -11.22 52.80
CA GLY A 9 -22.92 -10.37 51.66
C GLY A 9 -21.73 -9.60 51.08
N ILE A 10 -20.87 -9.05 51.95
CA ILE A 10 -19.65 -8.34 51.51
C ILE A 10 -18.68 -9.31 50.83
N MET A 11 -18.51 -10.52 51.38
CA MET A 11 -17.65 -11.55 50.79
C MET A 11 -18.13 -11.96 49.38
N LEU A 12 -19.44 -12.12 49.20
CA LEU A 12 -20.04 -12.44 47.89
C LEU A 12 -19.83 -11.29 46.89
N LEU A 13 -19.97 -10.04 47.33
CA LEU A 13 -19.78 -8.87 46.48
C LEU A 13 -18.33 -8.78 45.96
N ILE A 14 -17.35 -9.02 46.84
CA ILE A 14 -15.92 -9.03 46.47
C ILE A 14 -15.62 -10.15 45.47
N ALA A 15 -16.21 -11.34 45.66
CA ALA A 15 -16.05 -12.46 44.73
C ALA A 15 -16.61 -12.13 43.33
N ILE A 16 -17.77 -11.48 43.27
CA ILE A 16 -18.39 -11.05 42.00
C ILE A 16 -17.53 -10.00 41.29
N ILE A 17 -17.03 -9.00 42.03
CA ILE A 17 -16.16 -7.96 41.48
C ILE A 17 -14.86 -8.58 40.93
N GLY A 18 -14.24 -9.48 41.69
CA GLY A 18 -13.04 -10.21 41.25
C GLY A 18 -13.29 -11.04 39.99
N PHE A 19 -14.45 -11.70 39.90
CA PHE A 19 -14.86 -12.49 38.74
C PHE A 19 -15.07 -11.61 37.49
N ILE A 20 -15.72 -10.45 37.64
CA ILE A 20 -15.91 -9.49 36.54
C ILE A 20 -14.55 -8.95 36.04
N ILE A 21 -13.66 -8.56 36.95
CA ILE A 21 -12.31 -8.08 36.60
C ILE A 21 -11.55 -9.19 35.86
N TRP A 22 -11.62 -10.43 36.32
CA TRP A 22 -10.97 -11.57 35.66
C TRP A 22 -11.52 -11.80 34.24
N LEU A 23 -12.83 -11.71 34.03
CA LEU A 23 -13.43 -11.83 32.69
C LEU A 23 -13.00 -10.70 31.75
N VAL A 24 -12.94 -9.45 32.24
CA VAL A 24 -12.49 -8.30 31.45
C VAL A 24 -11.02 -8.45 31.08
N LEU A 25 -10.16 -8.85 32.02
CA LEU A 25 -8.73 -9.09 31.77
C LEU A 25 -8.52 -10.29 30.83
N LYS A 26 -9.30 -11.36 30.96
CA LYS A 26 -9.26 -12.52 30.06
C LYS A 26 -9.71 -12.17 28.64
N LYS A 27 -10.70 -11.28 28.49
CA LYS A 27 -11.12 -10.76 27.17
C LYS A 27 -10.02 -9.89 26.54
N LYS A 28 -9.28 -9.12 27.33
CA LYS A 28 -8.10 -8.35 26.85
C LYS A 28 -6.88 -9.22 26.51
N ARG A 29 -6.75 -10.42 27.11
CA ARG A 29 -5.68 -11.40 26.76
C ARG A 29 -5.99 -12.26 25.54
N LYS A 30 -7.21 -12.24 25.00
CA LYS A 30 -7.45 -12.61 23.61
C LYS A 30 -7.05 -11.45 22.70
N GLY A 31 -5.80 -11.01 22.83
CA GLY A 31 -5.16 -10.30 21.75
C GLY A 31 -5.14 -11.28 20.60
N TYR A 32 -5.96 -11.01 19.58
CA TYR A 32 -5.68 -11.54 18.27
C TYR A 32 -4.24 -11.13 18.00
N ILE A 33 -3.30 -12.09 18.04
CA ILE A 33 -2.05 -11.94 17.31
C ILE A 33 -2.49 -11.99 15.85
N PHE A 34 -3.02 -10.86 15.40
CA PHE A 34 -3.08 -10.54 14.00
C PHE A 34 -1.61 -10.50 13.61
N LYS A 35 -1.09 -11.60 13.06
CA LYS A 35 0.08 -11.49 12.21
C LYS A 35 -0.41 -10.52 11.14
N PRO A 36 0.05 -9.25 11.11
CA PRO A 36 -0.33 -8.40 10.00
C PRO A 36 0.02 -9.20 8.75
N PRO A 37 -0.91 -9.38 7.79
CA PRO A 37 -0.53 -9.96 6.52
C PRO A 37 0.69 -9.16 6.07
N VAL A 38 1.73 -9.85 5.58
CA VAL A 38 2.92 -9.19 5.04
C VAL A 38 2.40 -8.20 4.00
N VAL A 39 2.29 -6.93 4.40
CA VAL A 39 1.79 -5.87 3.55
C VAL A 39 2.93 -5.64 2.61
N LEU A 40 2.79 -6.19 1.41
CA LEU A 40 3.73 -5.95 0.32
C LEU A 40 3.97 -4.43 0.26
N PRO A 41 5.23 -3.99 0.10
CA PRO A 41 5.54 -2.56 0.01
C PRO A 41 4.64 -1.88 -1.03
N ALA A 42 4.24 -0.64 -0.76
CA ALA A 42 3.27 0.09 -1.60
C ALA A 42 3.67 0.07 -3.08
N HIS A 43 4.96 0.25 -3.36
CA HIS A 43 5.51 0.24 -4.72
C HIS A 43 5.36 -1.14 -5.39
N VAL A 44 5.60 -2.24 -4.68
CA VAL A 44 5.47 -3.61 -5.23
C VAL A 44 4.03 -3.88 -5.64
N ARG A 45 3.05 -3.46 -4.84
CA ARG A 45 1.63 -3.61 -5.18
C ARG A 45 1.24 -2.73 -6.35
N ALA A 46 1.68 -1.47 -6.35
CA ALA A 46 1.41 -0.54 -7.45
C ALA A 46 1.95 -1.06 -8.78
N ILE A 47 3.20 -1.55 -8.81
CA ILE A 47 3.79 -2.16 -10.00
C ILE A 47 2.96 -3.37 -10.48
N ARG A 48 2.56 -4.26 -9.57
CA ARG A 48 1.72 -5.41 -9.93
C ARG A 48 0.38 -4.99 -10.54
N GLU A 49 -0.27 -3.97 -9.99
CA GLU A 49 -1.54 -3.47 -10.55
C GLU A 49 -1.33 -2.76 -11.89
N LEU A 50 -0.20 -2.07 -12.09
CA LEU A 50 0.17 -1.52 -13.39
C LEU A 50 0.44 -2.62 -14.43
N ASP A 51 1.07 -3.73 -14.03
CA ASP A 51 1.31 -4.87 -14.91
C ASP A 51 -0.02 -5.47 -15.39
N LYS A 52 -0.96 -5.71 -14.46
CA LYS A 52 -2.32 -6.16 -14.81
C LYS A 52 -3.01 -5.20 -15.76
N LEU A 53 -2.98 -3.89 -15.45
CA LEU A 53 -3.60 -2.88 -16.30
C LEU A 53 -3.03 -2.88 -17.72
N LYS A 54 -1.72 -3.09 -17.86
CA LYS A 54 -1.04 -3.20 -19.15
C LYS A 54 -1.46 -4.45 -19.92
N GLU A 55 -1.58 -5.59 -19.24
CA GLU A 55 -2.02 -6.86 -19.85
C GLU A 55 -3.47 -6.80 -20.35
N GLU A 56 -4.35 -6.09 -19.65
CA GLU A 56 -5.75 -5.93 -20.05
C GLU A 56 -5.92 -5.16 -21.37
N LYS A 57 -4.91 -4.37 -21.80
CA LYS A 57 -4.91 -3.60 -23.06
C LYS A 57 -6.18 -2.78 -23.26
N ILE A 58 -6.72 -2.20 -22.18
CA ILE A 58 -8.04 -1.56 -22.15
C ILE A 58 -8.15 -0.42 -23.16
N TRP A 59 -7.14 0.46 -23.23
CA TRP A 59 -7.16 1.61 -24.14
C TRP A 59 -7.13 1.19 -25.62
N GLN A 60 -6.51 0.05 -25.94
CA GLN A 60 -6.48 -0.49 -27.31
C GLN A 60 -7.86 -0.96 -27.79
N GLN A 61 -8.81 -1.11 -26.87
CA GLN A 61 -10.21 -1.48 -27.16
C GLN A 61 -11.12 -0.24 -27.27
N GLY A 62 -10.56 0.97 -27.32
CA GLY A 62 -11.32 2.22 -27.33
C GLY A 62 -11.99 2.54 -25.98
N ARG A 63 -11.44 2.00 -24.89
CA ARG A 63 -11.93 2.20 -23.51
C ARG A 63 -10.97 3.09 -22.70
N GLU A 64 -10.51 4.19 -23.29
CA GLU A 64 -9.50 5.09 -22.70
C GLU A 64 -9.95 5.69 -21.37
N LYS A 65 -11.25 6.00 -21.22
CA LYS A 65 -11.80 6.51 -19.96
C LYS A 65 -11.65 5.50 -18.81
N GLU A 66 -11.90 4.22 -19.09
CA GLU A 66 -11.73 3.14 -18.11
C GLU A 66 -10.25 2.96 -17.77
N PHE A 67 -9.39 2.95 -18.79
CA PHE A 67 -7.94 2.89 -18.62
C PHE A 67 -7.43 4.00 -17.69
N TYR A 68 -7.73 5.28 -17.98
CA TYR A 68 -7.27 6.39 -17.15
C TYR A 68 -7.89 6.39 -15.76
N SER A 69 -9.12 5.89 -15.59
CA SER A 69 -9.71 5.75 -14.26
C SER A 69 -8.88 4.76 -13.42
N LYS A 70 -8.64 3.56 -13.93
CA LYS A 70 -7.80 2.55 -13.27
C LYS A 70 -6.37 3.03 -13.03
N LEU A 71 -5.75 3.65 -14.04
CA LEU A 71 -4.38 4.16 -13.92
C LEU A 71 -4.25 5.18 -12.78
N THR A 72 -5.19 6.13 -12.71
CA THR A 72 -5.17 7.12 -11.63
C THR A 72 -5.50 6.53 -10.28
N ASP A 73 -6.38 5.53 -10.20
CA ASP A 73 -6.71 4.85 -8.93
C ASP A 73 -5.49 4.11 -8.37
N ILE A 74 -4.71 3.45 -9.22
CA ILE A 74 -3.45 2.79 -8.81
C ILE A 74 -2.49 3.81 -8.21
N LEU A 75 -2.29 4.95 -8.88
CA LEU A 75 -1.38 5.99 -8.41
C LEU A 75 -1.89 6.68 -7.13
N ARG A 76 -3.20 6.90 -7.00
CA ARG A 76 -3.81 7.47 -5.79
C ARG A 76 -3.65 6.53 -4.60
N ASN A 77 -3.93 5.24 -4.78
CA ASN A 77 -3.72 4.23 -3.74
C ASN A 77 -2.25 4.15 -3.34
N TYR A 78 -1.34 4.20 -4.31
CA TYR A 78 0.10 4.24 -4.05
C TYR A 78 0.49 5.47 -3.20
N LEU A 79 0.00 6.65 -3.56
CA LEU A 79 0.27 7.89 -2.81
C LEU A 79 -0.32 7.87 -1.40
N VAL A 80 -1.50 7.28 -1.19
CA VAL A 80 -2.08 7.09 0.15
C VAL A 80 -1.18 6.25 1.04
N GLU A 81 -0.71 5.13 0.51
CA GLU A 81 0.07 4.19 1.31
C GLU A 81 1.50 4.65 1.53
N ARG A 82 2.07 5.31 0.54
CA ARG A 82 3.45 5.78 0.58
C ARG A 82 3.57 7.11 1.32
N GLU A 83 2.89 8.14 0.84
CA GLU A 83 3.07 9.50 1.34
C GLU A 83 2.06 9.86 2.45
N GLY A 84 1.11 8.98 2.75
CA GLY A 84 0.09 9.22 3.78
C GLY A 84 -0.91 10.33 3.42
N ILE A 85 -0.90 10.83 2.19
CA ILE A 85 -1.85 11.84 1.71
C ILE A 85 -3.17 11.19 1.32
N ASN A 86 -4.31 11.81 1.63
CA ASN A 86 -5.62 11.23 1.31
C ASN A 86 -6.00 11.40 -0.19
N ALA A 87 -5.18 10.85 -1.08
CA ALA A 87 -5.29 11.08 -2.53
C ALA A 87 -6.61 10.56 -3.14
N MET A 88 -7.33 9.66 -2.47
CA MET A 88 -8.63 9.19 -2.96
C MET A 88 -9.72 10.26 -2.87
N GLU A 89 -9.63 11.15 -1.88
CA GLU A 89 -10.61 12.22 -1.62
C GLU A 89 -10.14 13.58 -2.18
N MET A 90 -9.00 13.62 -2.87
CA MET A 90 -8.42 14.84 -3.41
C MET A 90 -8.66 14.97 -4.92
N THR A 91 -8.78 16.19 -5.40
CA THR A 91 -8.73 16.48 -6.84
C THR A 91 -7.31 16.30 -7.39
N SER A 92 -7.19 16.14 -8.71
CA SER A 92 -5.89 16.04 -9.38
C SER A 92 -4.97 17.23 -9.08
N GLY A 93 -5.52 18.44 -9.02
CA GLY A 93 -4.77 19.66 -8.68
C GLY A 93 -4.27 19.69 -7.24
N GLU A 94 -5.10 19.25 -6.29
CA GLU A 94 -4.70 19.14 -4.88
C GLU A 94 -3.59 18.09 -4.69
N ILE A 95 -3.70 16.94 -5.36
CA ILE A 95 -2.65 15.91 -5.33
C ILE A 95 -1.33 16.48 -5.83
N LEU A 96 -1.35 17.19 -6.97
CA LEU A 96 -0.14 17.80 -7.52
C LEU A 96 0.45 18.84 -6.55
N ASN A 97 -0.39 19.62 -5.88
CA ASN A 97 0.10 20.59 -4.90
C ASN A 97 0.75 19.92 -3.68
N GLU A 98 0.21 18.81 -3.17
CA GLU A 98 0.84 18.08 -2.06
C GLU A 98 2.12 17.38 -2.51
N VAL A 99 2.08 16.65 -3.63
CA VAL A 99 3.26 15.94 -4.16
C VAL A 99 4.40 16.91 -4.50
N ARG A 100 4.08 18.14 -4.94
CA ARG A 100 5.07 19.19 -5.20
C ARG A 100 5.88 19.56 -3.95
N LYS A 101 5.30 19.46 -2.75
CA LYS A 101 5.99 19.75 -1.49
C LYS A 101 6.91 18.60 -1.05
N LEU A 102 6.63 17.39 -1.52
CA LEU A 102 7.32 16.15 -1.11
C LEU A 102 8.46 15.78 -2.07
N LEU A 103 8.30 16.07 -3.36
CA LEU A 103 9.27 15.69 -4.39
C LEU A 103 10.23 16.81 -4.73
N GLU A 104 11.53 16.52 -4.62
CA GLU A 104 12.60 17.42 -5.09
C GLU A 104 12.87 17.28 -6.60
N VAL A 105 12.57 16.11 -7.17
CA VAL A 105 12.90 15.81 -8.57
C VAL A 105 11.78 16.26 -9.51
N GLU A 106 12.03 17.34 -10.25
CA GLU A 106 11.07 17.97 -11.17
C GLU A 106 10.53 17.01 -12.24
N SER A 107 11.37 16.10 -12.77
CA SER A 107 10.95 15.14 -13.80
C SER A 107 9.93 14.14 -13.26
N VAL A 108 10.09 13.67 -12.02
CA VAL A 108 9.15 12.73 -11.38
C VAL A 108 7.80 13.41 -11.15
N TYR A 109 7.81 14.66 -10.68
CA TYR A 109 6.60 15.47 -10.58
C TYR A 109 5.89 15.64 -11.94
N ASN A 110 6.65 15.97 -12.99
CA ASN A 110 6.09 16.19 -14.32
C ASN A 110 5.46 14.92 -14.92
N ASN A 111 6.00 13.75 -14.61
CA ASN A 111 5.39 12.47 -15.00
C ASN A 111 3.99 12.32 -14.37
N LEU A 112 3.85 12.56 -13.07
CA LEU A 112 2.54 12.51 -12.40
C LEU A 112 1.58 13.57 -12.95
N LYS A 113 2.07 14.79 -13.15
CA LYS A 113 1.29 15.90 -13.73
C LYS A 113 0.75 15.55 -15.11
N GLN A 114 1.57 14.97 -15.97
CA GLN A 114 1.16 14.54 -17.30
C GLN A 114 0.01 13.54 -17.20
N ILE A 115 0.14 12.50 -16.37
CA ILE A 115 -0.88 11.45 -16.22
C ILE A 115 -2.20 12.03 -15.71
N LEU A 116 -2.16 12.81 -14.61
CA LEU A 116 -3.36 13.36 -13.99
C LEU A 116 -4.07 14.38 -14.90
N SER A 117 -3.31 15.21 -15.61
CA SER A 117 -3.87 16.20 -16.53
C SER A 117 -4.54 15.51 -17.73
N THR A 118 -3.89 14.51 -18.33
CA THR A 118 -4.49 13.74 -19.43
C THR A 118 -5.71 12.96 -18.95
N ALA A 119 -5.67 12.34 -17.77
CA ALA A 119 -6.81 11.65 -17.18
C ALA A 119 -8.03 12.57 -17.01
N ASP A 120 -7.84 13.79 -16.51
CA ASP A 120 -8.92 14.76 -16.34
C ASP A 120 -9.55 15.15 -17.70
N LEU A 121 -8.72 15.38 -18.73
CA LEU A 121 -9.19 15.64 -20.08
C LEU A 121 -10.01 14.48 -20.65
N VAL A 122 -9.57 13.24 -20.44
CA VAL A 122 -10.31 12.05 -20.89
C VAL A 122 -11.62 11.87 -20.15
N LYS A 123 -11.59 11.98 -18.81
CA LYS A 123 -12.74 11.69 -17.94
C LYS A 123 -13.85 12.73 -18.06
N PHE A 124 -13.47 14.01 -18.25
CA PHE A 124 -14.40 15.14 -18.16
C PHE A 124 -14.54 15.92 -19.47
N ALA A 125 -13.48 16.03 -20.28
CA ALA A 125 -13.51 16.79 -21.55
C ALA A 125 -13.73 15.91 -22.80
N LYS A 126 -13.95 14.60 -22.63
CA LYS A 126 -14.11 13.62 -23.72
C LYS A 126 -12.92 13.61 -24.69
N TYR A 127 -11.74 14.00 -24.21
CA TYR A 127 -10.51 13.92 -24.98
C TYR A 127 -10.21 12.45 -25.32
N LYS A 128 -9.69 12.22 -26.53
CA LYS A 128 -9.24 10.90 -27.01
C LYS A 128 -7.74 10.97 -27.27
N PRO A 129 -6.91 10.51 -26.33
CA PRO A 129 -5.47 10.54 -26.47
C PRO A 129 -5.04 9.61 -27.59
N TYR A 130 -3.95 9.96 -28.26
CA TYR A 130 -3.31 9.06 -29.21
C TYR A 130 -2.70 7.84 -28.49
N PRO A 131 -2.49 6.70 -29.19
CA PRO A 131 -1.91 5.51 -28.58
C PRO A 131 -0.58 5.75 -27.85
N ASP A 132 0.29 6.60 -28.41
CA ASP A 132 1.56 7.00 -27.83
C ASP A 132 1.41 7.82 -26.54
N GLU A 133 0.36 8.65 -26.41
CA GLU A 133 0.04 9.34 -25.16
C GLU A 133 -0.39 8.36 -24.06
N ASN A 134 -1.16 7.31 -24.42
CA ASN A 134 -1.56 6.26 -23.48
C ASN A 134 -0.34 5.45 -23.03
N ASP A 135 0.53 5.06 -23.97
CA ASP A 135 1.78 4.36 -23.68
C ASP A 135 2.71 5.23 -22.81
N LEU A 136 2.81 6.53 -23.11
CA LEU A 136 3.57 7.49 -22.31
C LEU A 136 3.03 7.58 -20.88
N SER A 137 1.71 7.67 -20.70
CA SER A 137 1.10 7.70 -19.37
C SER A 137 1.36 6.41 -18.58
N MET A 138 1.34 5.24 -19.25
CA MET A 138 1.70 3.97 -18.63
C MET A 138 3.18 3.96 -18.19
N VAL A 139 4.09 4.35 -19.09
CA VAL A 139 5.54 4.41 -18.81
C VAL A 139 5.85 5.40 -17.68
N ASN A 140 5.24 6.58 -17.71
CA ASN A 140 5.37 7.60 -16.68
C ASN A 140 4.88 7.10 -15.32
N ALA A 141 3.83 6.26 -15.27
CA ALA A 141 3.35 5.67 -14.03
C ALA A 141 4.38 4.71 -13.43
N TYR A 142 4.99 3.84 -14.25
CA TYR A 142 6.09 2.99 -13.79
C TYR A 142 7.28 3.81 -13.29
N PHE A 143 7.69 4.84 -14.03
CA PHE A 143 8.79 5.72 -13.60
C PHE A 143 8.47 6.41 -12.28
N PHE A 144 7.26 6.95 -12.13
CA PHE A 144 6.83 7.62 -10.92
C PHE A 144 6.94 6.69 -9.70
N VAL A 145 6.33 5.51 -9.77
CA VAL A 145 6.37 4.51 -8.68
C VAL A 145 7.80 4.06 -8.39
N ASN A 146 8.58 3.80 -9.43
CA ASN A 146 9.95 3.30 -9.26
C ASN A 146 10.91 4.33 -8.66
N GLN A 147 10.76 5.61 -9.01
CA GLN A 147 11.61 6.69 -8.51
C GLN A 147 11.21 7.17 -7.10
N THR A 148 9.99 6.87 -6.68
CA THR A 148 9.47 7.23 -5.35
C THR A 148 9.39 6.04 -4.40
N ARG A 149 9.95 4.88 -4.79
CA ARG A 149 9.92 3.66 -3.97
C ARG A 149 10.65 3.86 -2.64
N GLU A 150 10.40 2.96 -1.69
CA GLU A 150 11.11 2.94 -0.41
C GLU A 150 12.44 2.26 -0.65
N PRO A 151 13.52 2.66 0.04
CA PRO A 151 14.70 1.82 0.11
C PRO A 151 14.27 0.42 0.56
N ASP A 152 14.72 -0.62 -0.14
CA ASP A 152 14.37 -1.98 0.21
C ASP A 152 14.72 -2.23 1.68
N PRO A 153 13.84 -2.86 2.48
CA PRO A 153 14.18 -3.21 3.85
C PRO A 153 15.46 -4.04 3.81
N VAL A 154 16.47 -3.61 4.57
CA VAL A 154 17.73 -4.36 4.67
C VAL A 154 17.34 -5.76 5.11
N PRO A 155 17.67 -6.81 4.32
CA PRO A 155 17.21 -8.15 4.62
C PRO A 155 17.66 -8.53 6.03
N ASP A 156 16.73 -9.09 6.80
CA ASP A 156 17.04 -9.53 8.16
C ASP A 156 18.19 -10.55 8.09
N LYS A 157 19.05 -10.61 9.11
CA LYS A 157 20.24 -11.47 9.08
C LYS A 157 19.88 -12.95 8.81
N GLU A 158 18.65 -13.34 9.10
CA GLU A 158 18.08 -14.66 8.83
C GLU A 158 17.73 -14.91 7.34
N GLU A 159 17.34 -13.89 6.57
CA GLU A 159 17.07 -14.02 5.13
C GLU A 159 18.38 -14.09 4.32
N LEU A 160 19.38 -13.31 4.71
CA LEU A 160 20.76 -13.39 4.18
C LEU A 160 21.39 -14.77 4.40
N GLN A 161 21.04 -15.48 5.47
CA GLN A 161 21.52 -16.85 5.71
C GLN A 161 20.80 -17.90 4.86
N LYS A 162 19.54 -17.70 4.50
CA LYS A 162 18.80 -18.62 3.61
C LYS A 162 19.28 -18.49 2.17
N GLU A 163 19.47 -17.27 1.70
CA GLU A 163 19.96 -17.01 0.34
C GLU A 163 21.38 -17.57 0.14
N ASN A 164 22.27 -17.44 1.14
CA ASN A 164 23.61 -18.04 1.10
C ASN A 164 23.62 -19.58 1.13
N ASN A 165 22.58 -20.22 1.68
CA ASN A 165 22.46 -21.67 1.78
C ASN A 165 21.76 -22.31 0.57
N GLU A 166 21.07 -21.51 -0.26
CA GLU A 166 20.33 -21.98 -1.44
C GLU A 166 21.09 -21.82 -2.77
N VAL A 167 22.24 -21.13 -2.79
CA VAL A 167 23.12 -21.10 -3.97
C VAL A 167 23.81 -22.47 -4.11
N PRO A 168 23.51 -23.27 -5.15
CA PRO A 168 24.25 -24.50 -5.40
C PRO A 168 25.66 -24.13 -5.85
N GLU A 169 26.65 -24.76 -5.23
CA GLU A 169 28.07 -24.71 -5.59
C GLU A 169 28.27 -25.30 -7.01
N GLN A 170 27.90 -24.55 -8.05
CA GLN A 170 28.22 -24.86 -9.43
C GLN A 170 29.24 -23.87 -9.95
N GLY A 171 30.46 -24.36 -10.16
CA GLY A 171 31.44 -23.68 -11.00
C GLY A 171 32.85 -23.52 -10.44
N ALA A 172 33.34 -24.40 -9.57
CA ALA A 172 34.78 -24.56 -9.39
C ALA A 172 35.38 -25.25 -10.63
N ALA A 173 35.56 -24.50 -11.71
CA ALA A 173 36.39 -24.90 -12.83
C ALA A 173 37.82 -25.08 -12.34
N LYS A 174 38.28 -26.33 -12.22
CA LYS A 174 39.70 -26.64 -12.02
C LYS A 174 40.47 -26.27 -13.30
N PRO A 175 41.57 -25.50 -13.20
CA PRO A 175 42.45 -25.33 -14.34
C PRO A 175 43.44 -26.51 -14.43
N LYS A 176 43.46 -27.11 -15.63
CA LYS A 176 44.41 -28.08 -16.21
C LYS A 176 44.44 -29.50 -15.65
#